data_AF-A0A957LTV4-F1
#
_entry.id   AF-A0A957LTV4-F1
#
_cell.length_a   1.000
_cell.length_b   1.000
_cell.length_c   1.000
_cell.angle_alpha   90.00
_cell.angle_beta   90.00
_cell.angle_gamma   90.00
#
_symmetry.space_group_name_H-M   'P 1'
#
loop_
_entity.id
_entity.type
_entity.pdbx_description
1 polymer ?
#
loop_
_entity_poly.entity_id
_entity_poly.type
_entity_poly.pdbx_seq_one_letter_code
_entity_poly.pdbx_strand_id
1 'polypeptide(L)'
;GLLEEAALDRVPAILIDPKGDITNLLLQFPDLRPDDFAPWVNVDDARRKEQTVEEYAQNTAGSWQKGLADWGIDGARIRTLLETVDYTIFTPGSDAGVSINIMGSLAAPALDFDGNAELIRERISGTVAALLGLVGIKSDPIRGTEAILLSNIFEHYWRNGEDLDLPKLIMAIQEPPVRQIGVFDVDTFYPQKDRFGLAMAFNNLMASPTFKTWL
;
A
#
# COMPACT_ATOMS: atom_id res chain seq x y z
N GLY A 1 -9.85 6.24 21.22
CA GLY A 1 -10.61 5.38 22.16
C GLY A 1 -10.53 3.90 21.78
N LEU A 2 -11.20 3.46 20.71
CA LEU A 2 -11.31 2.03 20.40
C LEU A 2 -9.96 1.38 20.00
N LEU A 3 -9.13 2.10 19.25
CA LEU A 3 -7.87 1.57 18.72
C LEU A 3 -6.81 1.43 19.82
N GLU A 4 -6.78 2.38 20.74
CA GLU A 4 -5.92 2.42 21.89
C GLU A 4 -6.29 1.32 22.90
N GLU A 5 -7.59 1.06 23.10
CA GLU A 5 -8.02 -0.08 23.93
C GLU A 5 -7.63 -1.42 23.31
N ALA A 6 -7.90 -1.61 22.02
CA ALA A 6 -7.51 -2.83 21.32
C ALA A 6 -6.00 -3.07 21.40
N ALA A 7 -5.21 -1.99 21.30
CA ALA A 7 -3.76 -2.06 21.41
C ALA A 7 -3.30 -2.41 22.84
N LEU A 8 -3.89 -1.82 23.88
CA LEU A 8 -3.63 -2.17 25.28
C LEU A 8 -4.02 -3.63 25.61
N ASP A 9 -5.11 -4.12 25.01
CA ASP A 9 -5.55 -5.51 25.10
C ASP A 9 -4.72 -6.47 24.23
N ARG A 10 -3.64 -5.97 23.59
CA ARG A 10 -2.70 -6.73 22.76
C ARG A 10 -3.37 -7.44 21.58
N VAL A 11 -4.40 -6.82 21.02
CA VAL A 11 -5.03 -7.27 19.79
C VAL A 11 -4.24 -6.71 18.60
N PRO A 12 -3.58 -7.55 17.78
CA PRO A 12 -2.87 -7.07 16.59
C PRO A 12 -3.88 -6.49 15.59
N ALA A 13 -3.59 -5.30 15.09
CA ALA A 13 -4.47 -4.59 14.16
C ALA A 13 -3.71 -4.07 12.95
N ILE A 14 -4.32 -4.19 11.77
CA ILE A 14 -3.90 -3.50 10.55
C ILE A 14 -4.95 -2.42 10.27
N LEU A 15 -4.49 -1.17 10.20
CA LEU A 15 -5.35 -0.01 10.01
C LEU A 15 -5.12 0.55 8.61
N ILE A 16 -6.20 0.67 7.83
CA ILE A 16 -6.16 1.29 6.51
C ILE A 16 -6.64 2.73 6.67
N ASP A 17 -5.75 3.68 6.44
CA ASP A 17 -6.01 5.11 6.67
C ASP A 17 -6.07 5.89 5.34
N PRO A 18 -7.23 5.92 4.65
CA PRO A 18 -7.38 6.68 3.42
C PRO A 18 -7.46 8.20 3.64
N LYS A 19 -7.64 8.66 4.90
CA LYS A 19 -7.78 10.08 5.25
C LYS A 19 -6.48 10.69 5.77
N GLY A 20 -5.59 9.86 6.32
CA GLY A 20 -4.30 10.24 6.90
C GLY A 20 -4.37 10.68 8.37
N ASP A 21 -5.55 10.60 9.01
CA ASP A 21 -5.76 11.10 10.37
C ASP A 21 -5.48 10.06 11.48
N ILE A 22 -5.41 8.77 11.15
CA ILE A 22 -5.12 7.70 12.11
C ILE A 22 -3.66 7.78 12.56
N THR A 23 -2.75 8.29 11.72
CA THR A 23 -1.33 8.48 12.09
C THR A 23 -1.13 9.38 13.31
N ASN A 24 -2.12 10.23 13.64
CA ASN A 24 -2.11 11.05 14.86
C ASN A 24 -2.07 10.20 16.15
N LEU A 25 -2.40 8.90 16.09
CA LEU A 25 -2.22 7.98 17.22
C LEU A 25 -0.78 7.85 17.68
N LEU A 26 0.20 8.23 16.86
CA LEU A 26 1.61 8.25 17.24
C LEU A 26 2.01 9.53 17.99
N LEU A 27 1.14 10.55 18.06
CA LEU A 27 1.34 11.76 18.85
C LEU A 27 1.00 11.51 20.33
N GLN A 28 1.70 10.56 20.94
CA GLN A 28 1.51 10.15 22.33
C GLN A 28 2.44 10.95 23.22
N PHE A 29 1.92 12.01 23.84
CA PHE A 29 2.69 12.89 24.72
C PHE A 29 2.23 12.71 26.17
N PRO A 30 2.93 11.91 27.00
CA PRO A 30 2.51 11.64 28.37
C PRO A 30 2.43 12.89 29.25
N ASP A 31 3.33 13.84 29.03
CA ASP A 31 3.41 15.06 29.85
C ASP A 31 2.63 16.23 29.23
N LEU A 32 2.09 16.05 28.02
CA LEU A 32 1.27 17.03 27.28
C LEU A 32 1.88 18.43 27.26
N ARG A 33 3.20 18.55 27.11
CA ARG A 33 3.88 19.85 27.17
C ARG A 33 3.72 20.58 25.83
N PRO A 34 3.60 21.91 25.81
CA PRO A 34 3.53 22.68 24.57
C PRO A 34 4.66 22.33 23.57
N ASP A 35 5.87 22.11 24.07
CA ASP A 35 7.04 21.76 23.25
C ASP A 35 6.88 20.42 22.52
N ASP A 36 6.11 19.47 23.07
CA ASP A 36 5.84 18.20 22.41
C ASP A 36 4.92 18.39 21.17
N PHE A 37 4.07 19.43 21.19
CA PHE A 37 3.16 19.77 20.08
C PHE A 37 3.78 20.71 19.05
N ALA A 38 4.74 21.55 19.44
CA ALA A 38 5.31 22.60 18.59
C ALA A 38 5.81 22.13 17.21
N PRO A 39 6.44 20.94 17.05
CA PRO A 39 6.86 20.43 15.74
C PRO A 39 5.71 20.03 14.82
N TRP A 40 4.52 19.77 15.38
CA TRP A 40 3.40 19.13 14.70
C TRP A 40 2.23 20.08 14.40
N VAL A 41 2.25 21.29 14.97
CA VAL A 41 1.20 22.28 14.71
C VAL A 41 1.33 22.91 13.33
N ASN A 42 0.19 23.23 12.71
CA ASN A 42 0.17 23.89 11.41
C ASN A 42 0.48 25.39 11.55
N VAL A 43 1.62 25.81 10.99
CA VAL A 43 2.12 27.19 11.03
C VAL A 43 1.15 28.17 10.35
N ASP A 44 0.47 27.77 9.28
CA ASP A 44 -0.48 28.64 8.58
C ASP A 44 -1.76 28.84 9.39
N ASP A 45 -2.22 27.82 10.14
CA ASP A 45 -3.35 27.98 11.05
C ASP A 45 -3.02 28.86 12.25
N ALA A 46 -1.79 28.76 12.78
CA ALA A 46 -1.30 29.68 13.81
C ALA A 46 -1.31 31.13 13.30
N ARG A 47 -0.78 31.36 12.09
CA ARG A 47 -0.79 32.69 11.44
C ARG A 47 -2.20 33.23 11.23
N ARG A 48 -3.14 32.41 10.75
CA ARG A 48 -4.55 32.81 10.55
C ARG A 48 -5.24 33.25 11.83
N LYS A 49 -4.82 32.71 12.98
CA LYS A 49 -5.31 33.09 14.31
C LYS A 49 -4.50 34.21 14.95
N GLU A 50 -3.54 34.80 14.24
CA GLU A 50 -2.63 35.82 14.74
C GLU A 50 -1.80 35.35 15.95
N GLN A 51 -1.43 34.06 15.97
CA GLN A 51 -0.66 33.43 17.04
C GLN A 51 0.74 33.03 16.56
N THR A 52 1.71 33.09 17.48
CA THR A 52 3.01 32.42 17.29
C THR A 52 2.84 30.90 17.32
N VAL A 53 3.84 30.16 16.83
CA VAL A 53 3.83 28.69 16.84
C VAL A 53 3.79 28.18 18.29
N GLU A 54 4.52 28.83 19.17
CA GLU A 54 4.62 28.54 20.60
C GLU A 54 3.28 28.75 21.30
N GLU A 55 2.62 29.89 21.07
CA GLU A 55 1.28 30.16 21.63
C GLU A 55 0.24 29.17 21.09
N TYR A 56 0.30 28.83 19.80
CA TYR A 56 -0.62 27.87 19.19
C TYR A 56 -0.41 26.46 19.75
N ALA A 57 0.85 26.04 19.94
CA ALA A 57 1.20 24.77 20.55
C ALA A 57 0.73 24.71 22.02
N GLN A 58 0.87 25.81 22.77
CA GLN A 58 0.36 25.90 24.14
C GLN A 58 -1.17 25.76 24.20
N ASN A 59 -1.89 26.45 23.31
CA ASN A 59 -3.35 26.32 23.24
C ASN A 59 -3.78 24.91 22.82
N THR A 60 -3.05 24.28 21.89
CA THR A 60 -3.31 22.92 21.43
C THR A 60 -3.09 21.91 22.57
N ALA A 61 -1.98 22.02 23.29
CA ALA A 61 -1.67 21.20 24.45
C ALA A 61 -2.74 21.32 25.54
N GLY A 62 -3.18 22.55 25.87
CA GLY A 62 -4.25 22.77 26.84
C GLY A 62 -5.60 22.18 26.40
N SER A 63 -5.93 22.29 25.10
CA SER A 63 -7.13 21.68 24.53
C SER A 63 -7.10 20.15 24.62
N TRP A 64 -5.96 19.54 24.29
CA TRP A 64 -5.75 18.10 24.41
C TRP A 64 -5.82 17.63 25.87
N GLN A 65 -5.15 18.33 26.79
CA GLN A 65 -5.17 17.99 28.21
C GLN A 65 -6.59 18.01 28.77
N LYS A 66 -7.37 19.05 28.46
CA LYS A 66 -8.77 19.14 28.88
C LYS A 66 -9.61 18.03 28.26
N GLY A 67 -9.50 17.84 26.93
CA GLY A 67 -10.26 16.83 26.21
C GLY A 67 -9.96 15.43 26.73
N LEU A 68 -8.69 15.04 26.88
CA LEU A 68 -8.30 13.73 27.39
C LEU A 68 -8.78 13.52 28.84
N ALA A 69 -8.69 14.54 29.69
CA ALA A 69 -9.20 14.48 31.05
C ALA A 69 -10.73 14.25 31.11
N ASP A 70 -11.51 14.87 30.21
CA ASP A 70 -12.96 14.67 30.11
C ASP A 70 -13.33 13.21 29.79
N TRP A 71 -12.42 12.46 29.16
CA TRP A 71 -12.56 11.02 28.86
C TRP A 71 -11.83 10.11 29.86
N GLY A 72 -11.27 10.66 30.95
CA GLY A 72 -10.54 9.90 31.96
C GLY A 72 -9.22 9.32 31.45
N ILE A 73 -8.59 9.97 30.46
CA ILE A 73 -7.28 9.59 29.92
C ILE A 73 -6.23 10.53 30.53
N ASP A 74 -5.34 9.98 31.34
CA ASP A 74 -4.24 10.70 31.95
C ASP A 74 -2.89 10.37 31.30
N GLY A 75 -1.86 11.12 31.70
CA GLY A 75 -0.50 10.91 31.19
C GLY A 75 0.07 9.53 31.49
N ALA A 76 -0.34 8.90 32.60
CA ALA A 76 0.10 7.56 32.96
C ALA A 76 -0.45 6.51 31.97
N ARG A 77 -1.71 6.64 31.57
CA ARG A 77 -2.32 5.79 30.54
C ARG A 77 -1.66 5.98 29.17
N ILE A 78 -1.37 7.22 28.78
CA ILE A 78 -0.65 7.50 27.51
C ILE A 78 0.74 6.86 27.55
N ARG A 79 1.47 6.98 28.67
CA ARG A 79 2.77 6.33 28.85
C ARG A 79 2.66 4.80 28.76
N THR A 80 1.63 4.23 29.35
CA THR A 80 1.39 2.77 29.31
C THR A 80 1.17 2.29 27.88
N LEU A 81 0.38 3.03 27.09
CA LEU A 81 0.14 2.73 25.68
C LEU A 81 1.46 2.76 24.88
N LEU A 82 2.25 3.82 25.05
CA LEU A 82 3.53 4.00 24.36
C LEU A 82 4.53 2.88 24.66
N GLU A 83 4.56 2.40 25.90
CA GLU A 83 5.49 1.34 26.34
C GLU A 83 5.02 -0.08 25.98
N THR A 84 3.72 -0.25 25.70
CA THR A 84 3.12 -1.59 25.49
C THR A 84 2.93 -1.95 24.01
N VAL A 85 2.87 -0.95 23.13
CA VAL A 85 2.43 -1.11 21.75
C VAL A 85 3.51 -0.66 20.77
N ASP A 86 3.87 -1.54 19.85
CA ASP A 86 4.71 -1.19 18.71
C ASP A 86 3.84 -0.64 17.57
N TYR A 87 4.22 0.52 17.03
CA TYR A 87 3.58 1.13 15.88
C TYR A 87 4.51 1.07 14.67
N THR A 88 3.97 0.67 13.52
CA THR A 88 4.67 0.75 12.23
C THR A 88 3.76 1.45 11.23
N ILE A 89 4.20 2.59 10.72
CA ILE A 89 3.51 3.28 9.63
C ILE A 89 4.05 2.74 8.32
N PHE A 90 3.18 2.13 7.53
CA PHE A 90 3.50 1.73 6.17
C PHE A 90 3.02 2.81 5.20
N THR A 91 3.93 3.32 4.37
CA THR A 91 3.65 4.42 3.43
C THR A 91 3.80 3.96 1.99
N PRO A 92 2.69 3.75 1.27
CA PRO A 92 2.75 3.52 -0.16
C PRO A 92 3.18 4.80 -0.89
N GLY A 93 4.26 4.74 -1.68
CA GLY A 93 4.71 5.87 -2.48
C GLY A 93 5.39 7.02 -1.74
N SER A 94 5.73 6.83 -0.47
CA SER A 94 6.46 7.78 0.35
C SER A 94 7.49 7.06 1.22
N ASP A 95 8.57 7.77 1.54
CA ASP A 95 9.65 7.39 2.44
C ASP A 95 9.47 7.95 3.87
N ALA A 96 8.32 8.57 4.17
CA ALA A 96 8.03 9.12 5.49
C ALA A 96 7.84 8.02 6.56
N GLY A 97 7.55 6.78 6.16
CA GLY A 97 7.46 5.60 7.01
C GLY A 97 8.15 4.39 6.35
N VAL A 98 7.68 3.19 6.68
CA VAL A 98 8.12 1.96 6.02
C VAL A 98 7.49 1.88 4.63
N SER A 99 8.28 2.10 3.60
CA SER A 99 7.79 2.06 2.22
C SER A 99 7.22 0.69 1.86
N ILE A 100 6.05 0.68 1.23
CA ILE A 100 5.48 -0.54 0.63
C ILE A 100 5.94 -0.60 -0.83
N ASN A 101 6.65 -1.68 -1.17
CA ASN A 101 7.11 -1.94 -2.53
C ASN A 101 6.19 -2.94 -3.23
N ILE A 102 5.79 -2.64 -4.48
CA ILE A 102 4.95 -3.52 -5.30
C ILE A 102 5.77 -4.66 -5.93
N MET A 103 7.08 -4.47 -6.15
CA MET A 103 7.96 -5.41 -6.86
C MET A 103 8.02 -6.81 -6.21
N GLY A 104 7.91 -6.90 -4.88
CA GLY A 104 7.88 -8.20 -4.19
C GLY A 104 6.70 -9.09 -4.59
N SER A 105 5.65 -8.51 -5.20
CA SER A 105 4.48 -9.26 -5.68
C SER A 105 4.71 -9.99 -7.01
N LEU A 106 5.81 -9.68 -7.72
CA LEU A 106 6.12 -10.24 -9.05
C LEU A 106 7.05 -11.46 -9.00
N ALA A 107 7.79 -11.61 -7.91
CA ALA A 107 8.72 -12.73 -7.71
C ALA A 107 7.98 -14.07 -7.65
N ALA A 108 8.61 -15.11 -8.19
CA ALA A 108 8.09 -16.46 -8.13
C ALA A 108 8.00 -16.92 -6.66
N PRO A 109 6.89 -17.55 -6.25
CA PRO A 109 6.81 -18.12 -4.91
C PRO A 109 7.88 -19.20 -4.74
N ALA A 110 8.51 -19.26 -3.57
CA ALA A 110 9.38 -20.37 -3.16
C ALA A 110 8.56 -21.62 -2.79
N LEU A 111 7.65 -22.03 -3.69
CA LEU A 111 6.76 -23.16 -3.56
C LEU A 111 6.86 -24.01 -4.82
N ASP A 112 6.83 -25.33 -4.66
CA ASP A 112 6.70 -26.23 -5.79
C ASP A 112 5.34 -26.06 -6.47
N PHE A 113 5.34 -25.90 -7.80
CA PHE A 113 4.12 -25.63 -8.55
C PHE A 113 3.16 -26.81 -8.51
N ASP A 114 3.66 -28.03 -8.67
CA ASP A 114 2.83 -29.23 -8.80
C ASP A 114 2.12 -29.56 -7.47
N GLY A 115 2.77 -29.32 -6.33
CA GLY A 115 2.16 -29.47 -5.01
C GLY A 115 1.21 -28.33 -4.58
N ASN A 116 1.30 -27.14 -5.19
CA ASN A 116 0.61 -25.93 -4.70
C ASN A 116 -0.12 -25.13 -5.79
N ALA A 117 -0.52 -25.79 -6.89
CA ALA A 117 -1.07 -25.13 -8.07
C ALA A 117 -2.28 -24.23 -7.77
N GLU A 118 -3.18 -24.62 -6.87
CA GLU A 118 -4.35 -23.82 -6.49
C GLU A 118 -3.94 -22.51 -5.80
N LEU A 119 -3.08 -22.58 -4.78
CA LEU A 119 -2.59 -21.43 -4.04
C LEU A 119 -1.76 -20.49 -4.93
N ILE A 120 -0.95 -21.05 -5.81
CA ILE A 120 -0.16 -20.26 -6.76
C ILE A 120 -1.07 -19.54 -7.74
N ARG A 121 -2.10 -20.20 -8.28
CA ARG A 121 -3.06 -19.56 -9.19
C ARG A 121 -3.91 -18.48 -8.51
N GLU A 122 -4.29 -18.69 -7.25
CA GLU A 122 -4.94 -17.65 -6.45
C GLU A 122 -4.03 -16.42 -6.30
N ARG A 123 -2.75 -16.65 -5.97
CA ARG A 123 -1.75 -15.57 -5.88
C ARG A 123 -1.56 -14.85 -7.22
N ILE A 124 -1.47 -15.59 -8.34
CA ILE A 124 -1.41 -15.01 -9.69
C ILE A 124 -2.64 -14.12 -9.94
N SER A 125 -3.84 -14.62 -9.65
CA SER A 125 -5.08 -13.88 -9.87
C SER A 125 -5.11 -12.57 -9.07
N GLY A 126 -4.69 -12.61 -7.80
CA GLY A 126 -4.56 -11.42 -6.95
C GLY A 126 -3.54 -10.42 -7.49
N THR A 127 -2.34 -10.88 -7.86
CA THR A 127 -1.30 -10.02 -8.45
C THR A 127 -1.76 -9.38 -9.76
N VAL A 128 -2.38 -10.15 -10.65
CA VAL A 128 -2.90 -9.66 -11.94
C VAL A 128 -3.99 -8.61 -11.73
N ALA A 129 -4.94 -8.86 -10.81
CA ALA A 129 -5.99 -7.91 -10.49
C ALA A 129 -5.43 -6.59 -9.94
N ALA A 130 -4.44 -6.66 -9.04
CA ALA A 130 -3.76 -5.50 -8.50
C ALA A 130 -3.04 -4.70 -9.61
N LEU A 131 -2.28 -5.38 -10.48
CA LEU A 131 -1.56 -4.75 -11.59
C LEU A 131 -2.49 -4.05 -12.58
N LEU A 132 -3.60 -4.68 -12.97
CA LEU A 132 -4.59 -4.08 -13.85
C LEU A 132 -5.27 -2.87 -13.18
N GLY A 133 -5.54 -2.96 -11.88
CA GLY A 133 -6.04 -1.83 -11.08
C GLY A 133 -5.09 -0.62 -11.10
N LEU A 134 -3.76 -0.84 -11.01
CA LEU A 134 -2.76 0.23 -11.03
C LEU A 134 -2.72 0.99 -12.37
N VAL A 135 -2.96 0.29 -13.49
CA VAL A 135 -3.05 0.92 -14.82
C VAL A 135 -4.48 1.36 -15.18
N GLY A 136 -5.42 1.31 -14.23
CA GLY A 136 -6.79 1.78 -14.40
C GLY A 136 -7.68 0.87 -15.25
N ILE A 137 -7.28 -0.39 -15.48
CA ILE A 137 -8.03 -1.36 -16.27
C ILE A 137 -8.90 -2.20 -15.33
N LYS A 138 -10.22 -2.13 -15.52
CA LYS A 138 -11.17 -3.06 -14.87
C LYS A 138 -11.38 -4.26 -15.79
N SER A 139 -10.75 -5.37 -15.45
CA SER A 139 -10.86 -6.63 -16.19
C SER A 139 -11.48 -7.71 -15.30
N ASP A 140 -12.33 -8.55 -15.86
CA ASP A 140 -12.88 -9.71 -15.16
C ASP A 140 -11.77 -10.77 -15.00
N PRO A 141 -11.48 -11.28 -13.78
CA PRO A 141 -10.37 -12.22 -13.57
C PRO A 141 -10.47 -13.52 -14.37
N ILE A 142 -11.68 -13.89 -14.81
CA ILE A 142 -11.96 -15.16 -15.50
C ILE A 142 -12.17 -14.93 -17.01
N ARG A 143 -12.73 -13.79 -17.40
CA ARG A 143 -13.18 -13.52 -18.78
C ARG A 143 -12.39 -12.43 -19.49
N GLY A 144 -11.67 -11.60 -18.75
CA GLY A 144 -10.93 -10.47 -19.28
C GLY A 144 -9.71 -10.92 -20.08
N THR A 145 -9.55 -10.42 -21.31
CA THR A 145 -8.44 -10.80 -22.18
C THR A 145 -7.09 -10.39 -21.60
N GLU A 146 -7.02 -9.24 -20.93
CA GLU A 146 -5.82 -8.77 -20.24
C GLU A 146 -5.50 -9.66 -19.03
N ALA A 147 -6.51 -9.95 -18.21
CA ALA A 147 -6.34 -10.78 -17.02
C ALA A 147 -5.89 -12.21 -17.38
N ILE A 148 -6.49 -12.80 -18.42
CA ILE A 148 -6.13 -14.13 -18.93
C ILE A 148 -4.69 -14.12 -19.48
N LEU A 149 -4.33 -13.14 -20.32
CA LEU A 149 -2.97 -13.07 -20.88
C LEU A 149 -1.93 -12.96 -19.75
N LEU A 150 -2.12 -12.00 -18.83
CA LEU A 150 -1.19 -11.79 -17.72
C LEU A 150 -1.08 -13.04 -16.85
N SER A 151 -2.20 -13.68 -16.51
CA SER A 151 -2.20 -14.90 -15.70
C SER A 151 -1.38 -16.03 -16.35
N ASN A 152 -1.49 -16.20 -17.67
CA ASN A 152 -0.68 -17.20 -18.38
C ASN A 152 0.81 -16.84 -18.43
N ILE A 153 1.14 -15.54 -18.55
CA ILE A 153 2.54 -15.08 -18.48
C ILE A 153 3.12 -15.38 -17.10
N PHE A 154 2.41 -15.02 -16.03
CA PHE A 154 2.83 -15.32 -14.66
C PHE A 154 2.98 -16.82 -14.43
N GLU A 155 2.00 -17.63 -14.82
CA GLU A 155 2.08 -19.09 -14.66
C GLU A 155 3.28 -19.68 -15.41
N HIS A 156 3.59 -19.20 -16.62
CA HIS A 156 4.78 -19.64 -17.36
C HIS A 156 6.07 -19.39 -16.59
N TYR A 157 6.31 -18.15 -16.16
CA TYR A 157 7.55 -17.79 -15.48
C TYR A 157 7.67 -18.44 -14.10
N TRP A 158 6.60 -18.39 -13.29
CA TRP A 158 6.62 -18.96 -11.95
C TRP A 158 6.74 -20.48 -11.95
N ARG A 159 6.15 -21.18 -12.94
CA ARG A 159 6.36 -22.63 -13.11
C ARG A 159 7.82 -22.97 -13.44
N ASN A 160 8.54 -22.07 -14.10
CA ASN A 160 9.97 -22.23 -14.37
C ASN A 160 10.87 -21.75 -13.21
N GLY A 161 10.29 -21.31 -12.09
CA GLY A 161 11.04 -20.72 -10.98
C GLY A 161 11.70 -19.38 -11.34
N GLU A 162 11.20 -18.70 -12.38
CA GLU A 162 11.73 -17.43 -12.83
C GLU A 162 10.93 -16.26 -12.28
N ASP A 163 11.64 -15.28 -11.73
CA ASP A 163 11.05 -14.01 -11.31
C ASP A 163 10.61 -13.17 -12.53
N LEU A 164 9.56 -12.40 -12.29
CA LEU A 164 9.16 -11.29 -13.15
C LEU A 164 9.53 -9.97 -12.49
N ASP A 165 9.81 -8.98 -13.33
CA ASP A 165 9.79 -7.56 -13.00
C ASP A 165 8.90 -6.82 -14.02
N LEU A 166 8.66 -5.51 -13.82
CA LEU A 166 7.83 -4.75 -14.76
C LEU A 166 8.42 -4.71 -16.18
N PRO A 167 9.74 -4.47 -16.40
CA PRO A 167 10.32 -4.55 -17.73
C PRO A 167 10.09 -5.89 -18.45
N LYS A 168 10.36 -7.01 -17.77
CA LYS A 168 10.18 -8.37 -18.30
C LYS A 168 8.72 -8.67 -18.57
N LEU A 169 7.80 -8.19 -17.71
CA LEU A 169 6.36 -8.28 -17.95
C LEU A 169 5.94 -7.49 -19.19
N ILE A 170 6.40 -6.24 -19.36
CA ILE A 170 6.09 -5.40 -20.53
C ILE A 170 6.57 -6.06 -21.83
N MET A 171 7.74 -6.68 -21.80
CA MET A 171 8.25 -7.47 -22.94
C MET A 171 7.38 -8.70 -23.19
N ALA A 172 7.05 -9.46 -22.15
CA ALA A 172 6.23 -10.67 -22.25
C ALA A 172 4.78 -10.37 -22.69
N ILE A 173 4.25 -9.18 -22.46
CA ILE A 173 2.95 -8.77 -23.01
C ILE A 173 3.04 -8.58 -24.53
N GLN A 174 4.12 -7.94 -25.02
CA GLN A 174 4.31 -7.71 -26.45
C GLN A 174 4.56 -9.02 -27.20
N GLU A 175 5.44 -9.86 -26.65
CA GLU A 175 5.81 -11.17 -27.17
C GLU A 175 5.58 -12.26 -26.10
N PRO A 176 4.34 -12.78 -26.00
CA PRO A 176 4.01 -13.78 -24.99
C PRO A 176 4.78 -15.09 -25.17
N PRO A 177 5.35 -15.67 -24.08
CA PRO A 177 6.00 -16.97 -24.14
C PRO A 177 4.99 -18.11 -24.42
N VAL A 178 3.71 -17.86 -24.20
CA VAL A 178 2.58 -18.74 -24.51
C VAL A 178 1.99 -18.39 -25.88
N ARG A 179 2.09 -19.32 -26.83
CA ARG A 179 1.55 -19.13 -28.20
C ARG A 179 0.06 -19.44 -28.33
N GLN A 180 -0.51 -20.16 -27.38
CA GLN A 180 -1.91 -20.60 -27.41
C GLN A 180 -2.60 -20.27 -26.09
N ILE A 181 -3.79 -19.69 -26.17
CA ILE A 181 -4.66 -19.43 -25.02
C ILE A 181 -5.99 -20.14 -25.26
N GLY A 182 -6.25 -21.16 -24.44
CA GLY A 182 -7.33 -22.12 -24.70
C GLY A 182 -7.11 -22.82 -26.04
N VAL A 183 -8.05 -22.67 -26.97
CA VAL A 183 -7.95 -23.29 -28.30
C VAL A 183 -7.40 -22.35 -29.37
N PHE A 184 -7.28 -21.06 -29.09
CA PHE A 184 -6.90 -20.04 -30.06
C PHE A 184 -5.42 -19.66 -29.93
N ASP A 185 -4.82 -19.28 -31.06
CA ASP A 185 -3.51 -18.61 -31.07
C ASP A 185 -3.59 -17.26 -30.32
N VAL A 186 -2.51 -16.88 -29.65
CA VAL A 186 -2.46 -15.65 -28.85
C VAL A 186 -2.77 -14.38 -29.66
N ASP A 187 -2.39 -14.31 -30.94
CA ASP A 187 -2.69 -13.18 -31.81
C ASP A 187 -4.16 -13.12 -32.21
N THR A 188 -4.84 -14.27 -32.23
CA THR A 188 -6.29 -14.33 -32.45
C THR A 188 -7.06 -13.99 -31.18
N PHE A 189 -6.60 -14.48 -30.03
CA PHE A 189 -7.24 -14.25 -28.73
C PHE A 189 -7.10 -12.80 -28.28
N TYR A 190 -5.89 -12.24 -28.36
CA TYR A 190 -5.61 -10.86 -27.98
C TYR A 190 -4.62 -10.22 -28.95
N PRO A 191 -5.10 -9.48 -29.97
CA PRO A 191 -4.28 -8.99 -31.06
C PRO A 191 -3.08 -8.14 -30.63
N GLN A 192 -2.00 -8.18 -31.41
CA GLN A 192 -0.76 -7.46 -31.12
C GLN A 192 -0.96 -5.96 -30.84
N LYS A 193 -1.88 -5.32 -31.56
CA LYS A 193 -2.22 -3.90 -31.33
C LYS A 193 -2.75 -3.66 -29.92
N ASP A 194 -3.62 -4.52 -29.43
CA ASP A 194 -4.24 -4.36 -28.12
C ASP A 194 -3.26 -4.74 -27.01
N ARG A 195 -2.44 -5.78 -27.23
CA ARG A 195 -1.29 -6.10 -26.35
C ARG A 195 -0.31 -4.94 -26.24
N PHE A 196 0.00 -4.28 -27.34
CA PHE A 196 0.83 -3.08 -27.32
C PHE A 196 0.19 -1.95 -26.50
N GLY A 197 -1.13 -1.79 -26.60
CA GLY A 197 -1.88 -0.87 -25.74
C GLY A 197 -1.71 -1.18 -24.25
N LEU A 198 -1.82 -2.45 -23.85
CA LEU A 198 -1.59 -2.89 -22.47
C LEU A 198 -0.14 -2.67 -22.03
N ALA A 199 0.83 -3.02 -22.87
CA ALA A 199 2.25 -2.80 -22.60
C ALA A 199 2.57 -1.32 -22.40
N MET A 200 1.97 -0.44 -23.22
CA MET A 200 2.11 1.02 -23.09
C MET A 200 1.51 1.54 -21.77
N ALA A 201 0.38 0.98 -21.31
CA ALA A 201 -0.21 1.36 -20.04
C ALA A 201 0.74 1.07 -18.85
N PHE A 202 1.36 -0.11 -18.83
CA PHE A 202 2.38 -0.44 -17.82
C PHE A 202 3.66 0.39 -17.97
N ASN A 203 4.09 0.68 -19.19
CA ASN A 203 5.25 1.55 -19.42
C ASN A 203 5.02 2.97 -18.89
N ASN A 204 3.82 3.53 -19.09
CA ASN A 204 3.45 4.85 -18.57
C ASN A 204 3.45 4.86 -17.04
N LEU A 205 2.99 3.78 -16.40
CA LEU A 205 3.04 3.63 -14.95
C LEU A 205 4.50 3.67 -14.46
N MET A 206 5.40 2.88 -15.08
CA MET A 206 6.82 2.84 -14.72
C MET A 206 7.55 4.17 -14.99
N ALA A 207 7.15 4.90 -16.03
CA ALA A 207 7.70 6.22 -16.35
C ALA A 207 7.20 7.33 -15.41
N SER A 208 6.13 7.10 -14.64
CA SER A 208 5.55 8.08 -13.72
C SER A 208 6.51 8.39 -12.56
N PRO A 209 6.89 9.66 -12.32
CA PRO A 209 7.74 10.04 -11.20
C PRO A 209 7.17 9.61 -9.84
N THR A 210 5.84 9.69 -9.68
CA THR A 210 5.15 9.29 -8.45
C THR A 210 5.18 7.78 -8.23
N PHE A 211 5.27 6.98 -9.29
CA PHE A 211 5.31 5.52 -9.15
C PHE A 211 6.74 5.01 -8.87
N LYS A 212 7.77 5.80 -9.17
CA LYS A 212 9.16 5.43 -8.83
C LYS A 212 9.37 5.21 -7.33
N THR A 213 8.60 5.88 -6.47
CA THR A 213 8.68 5.68 -5.02
C THR A 213 8.00 4.40 -4.54
N TRP A 214 7.34 3.66 -5.44
CA TRP A 214 6.71 2.36 -5.19
C TRP A 214 7.52 1.17 -5.73
N LEU A 215 8.59 1.45 -6.48
CA LEU A 215 9.54 0.48 -7.03
C LEU A 215 10.76 0.36 -6.11
#